data_AF-W4FQ77-F1
#
_entry.id   AF-W4FQ77-F1
#
_cell.length_a   1.000
_cell.length_b   1.000
_cell.length_c   1.000
_cell.angle_alpha   90.00
_cell.angle_beta   90.00
_cell.angle_gamma   90.00
#
_symmetry.space_group_name_H-M   'P 1'
#
loop_
_entity.id
_entity.type
_entity.pdbx_description
1 polymer ?
#
loop_
_entity_poly.entity_id
_entity_poly.type
_entity_poly.pdbx_seq_one_letter_code
_entity_poly.pdbx_strand_id
1 'polypeptide(L)'
;MNKEHLQKQIGTKFVVLKALREGFLVLRYPSGTSVARKLPISQAVVGIVDDVITDKKFDASKYDKLPNDDKKAIYDLFKITRYDQTLRNPLMNPYELDEADKYKMELDKLKGELMLGNCNERNIQEFCKLSSHLYKLGVLSIKQLQENISLLS
;
A
#
# COMPACT_ATOMS: atom_id res chain seq x y z
N MET A 1 23.64 25.26 -15.63
CA MET A 1 22.50 24.57 -16.27
C MET A 1 21.51 24.14 -15.19
N ASN A 2 20.31 24.72 -15.21
CA ASN A 2 19.34 24.56 -14.13
C ASN A 2 18.66 23.18 -14.22
N LYS A 3 19.16 22.15 -13.52
CA LYS A 3 18.72 20.74 -13.69
C LYS A 3 17.22 20.48 -13.39
N GLU A 4 16.47 21.48 -12.92
CA GLU A 4 15.04 21.38 -12.60
C GLU A 4 14.14 20.98 -13.78
N HIS A 5 14.55 21.28 -15.03
CA HIS A 5 13.80 20.86 -16.21
C HIS A 5 14.00 19.39 -16.59
N LEU A 6 14.98 18.70 -15.98
CA LEU A 6 15.27 17.28 -16.25
C LEU A 6 14.79 16.37 -15.12
N GLN A 7 14.76 16.88 -13.89
CA GLN A 7 14.40 16.10 -12.71
C GLN A 7 13.69 16.96 -11.65
N LYS A 8 12.76 16.38 -10.90
CA LYS A 8 12.05 17.04 -9.80
C LYS A 8 12.21 16.28 -8.50
N GLN A 9 12.26 17.01 -7.39
CA GLN A 9 12.44 16.44 -6.06
C GLN A 9 11.14 15.83 -5.53
N ILE A 10 11.26 14.64 -4.97
CA ILE A 10 10.25 13.95 -4.15
C ILE A 10 10.95 13.46 -2.87
N GLY A 11 10.49 13.94 -1.71
CA GLY A 11 11.15 13.71 -0.43
C GLY A 11 12.67 14.01 -0.50
N THR A 12 13.48 12.99 -0.29
CA THR A 12 14.96 13.05 -0.23
C THR A 12 15.67 12.69 -1.54
N LYS A 13 14.93 12.49 -2.65
CA LYS A 13 15.47 12.03 -3.95
C LYS A 13 14.87 12.81 -5.11
N PHE A 14 15.31 12.51 -6.33
CA PHE A 14 14.86 13.14 -7.57
C PHE A 14 14.28 12.12 -8.56
N VAL A 15 13.14 12.45 -9.17
CA VAL A 15 12.54 11.70 -10.28
C VAL A 15 12.99 12.31 -11.61
N VAL A 16 13.41 11.48 -12.56
CA VAL A 16 13.79 11.92 -13.91
C VAL A 16 12.53 12.11 -14.76
N LEU A 17 12.24 13.36 -15.15
CA LEU A 17 10.98 13.73 -15.81
C LEU A 17 10.81 13.08 -17.19
N LYS A 18 11.89 12.98 -17.97
CA LYS A 18 11.84 12.34 -19.30
C LYS A 18 11.41 10.87 -19.18
N ALA A 19 12.01 10.13 -18.24
CA ALA A 19 11.68 8.73 -18.01
C ALA A 19 10.24 8.58 -17.48
N LEU A 20 9.81 9.48 -16.58
CA LEU A 20 8.45 9.47 -16.03
C LEU A 20 7.39 9.60 -17.14
N ARG A 21 7.58 10.54 -18.08
CA ARG A 21 6.69 10.73 -19.23
C ARG A 21 6.67 9.52 -20.18
N GLU A 22 7.76 8.78 -20.25
CA GLU A 22 7.86 7.53 -21.02
C GLU A 22 7.25 6.32 -20.28
N GLY A 23 6.67 6.50 -19.09
CA GLY A 23 6.08 5.41 -18.29
C GLY A 23 7.08 4.66 -17.42
N PHE A 24 8.16 5.33 -17.00
CA PHE A 24 9.20 4.70 -16.19
C PHE A 24 9.60 5.54 -14.98
N LEU A 25 9.69 4.87 -13.84
CA LEU A 25 10.22 5.46 -12.63
C LEU A 25 11.74 5.29 -12.58
N VAL A 26 12.45 6.42 -12.61
CA VAL A 26 13.90 6.50 -12.45
C VAL A 26 14.20 7.51 -11.35
N LEU A 27 14.79 7.01 -10.26
CA LEU A 27 15.18 7.80 -9.11
C LEU A 27 16.69 8.06 -9.08
N ARG A 28 17.06 9.27 -8.67
CA ARG A 28 18.44 9.69 -8.45
C ARG A 28 18.64 10.27 -7.06
N TYR A 29 19.83 10.03 -6.51
CA TYR A 29 20.31 10.74 -5.34
C TYR A 29 20.53 12.23 -5.67
N PRO A 30 20.58 13.12 -4.66
CA PRO A 30 21.02 14.51 -4.86
C PRO A 30 22.39 14.63 -5.53
N SER A 31 23.29 13.66 -5.31
CA SER A 31 24.58 13.56 -5.99
C SER A 31 24.49 13.31 -7.51
N GLY A 32 23.33 12.89 -8.02
CA GLY A 32 23.08 12.59 -9.44
C GLY A 32 23.24 11.12 -9.82
N THR A 33 23.72 10.27 -8.90
CA THR A 33 23.80 8.81 -9.07
C THR A 33 22.40 8.19 -9.06
N SER A 34 22.16 7.20 -9.92
CA SER A 34 20.91 6.44 -9.93
C SER A 34 20.73 5.63 -8.64
N VAL A 35 19.50 5.60 -8.12
CA VAL A 35 19.13 4.83 -6.91
C VAL A 35 18.89 3.36 -7.26
N ALA A 36 18.32 3.08 -8.43
CA ALA A 36 17.96 1.74 -8.85
C ALA A 36 17.86 1.63 -10.38
N ARG A 37 17.54 0.42 -10.87
CA ARG A 37 17.19 0.19 -12.27
C ARG A 37 15.88 0.92 -12.63
N LYS A 38 15.72 1.19 -13.92
CA LYS A 38 14.50 1.78 -14.51
C LYS A 38 13.32 0.84 -14.27
N LEU A 39 12.31 1.29 -13.52
CA LEU A 39 11.11 0.51 -13.20
C LEU A 39 9.97 0.92 -14.15
N PRO A 40 9.38 0.00 -14.92
CA PRO A 40 8.17 0.29 -15.69
C PRO A 40 6.98 0.51 -14.74
N ILE A 41 6.16 1.52 -15.04
CA ILE A 41 5.00 1.89 -14.22
C ILE A 41 3.80 2.23 -15.12
N SER A 42 2.59 2.09 -14.59
CA SER A 42 1.37 2.46 -15.31
C SER A 42 1.23 3.98 -15.47
N GLN A 43 0.39 4.41 -16.41
CA GLN A 43 0.07 5.82 -16.59
C GLN A 43 -0.68 6.41 -15.38
N ALA A 44 -1.41 5.58 -14.62
CA ALA A 44 -2.07 6.02 -13.39
C ALA A 44 -1.04 6.35 -12.30
N VAL A 45 0.03 5.54 -12.18
CA VAL A 45 1.16 5.83 -11.29
C VAL A 45 1.89 7.08 -11.74
N VAL A 46 2.13 7.26 -13.05
CA VAL A 46 2.73 8.48 -13.60
C VAL A 46 1.96 9.73 -13.16
N GLY A 47 0.63 9.71 -13.27
CA GLY A 47 -0.22 10.83 -12.85
C GLY A 47 -0.09 11.17 -11.37
N ILE A 48 -0.10 10.17 -10.48
CA ILE A 48 0.09 10.40 -9.03
C ILE A 48 1.48 10.96 -8.73
N VAL A 49 2.52 10.43 -9.38
CA VAL A 49 3.89 10.91 -9.18
C VAL A 49 4.02 12.35 -9.68
N ASP A 50 3.40 12.69 -10.81
CA ASP A 50 3.39 14.05 -11.37
C ASP A 50 2.71 15.03 -10.39
N ASP A 51 1.50 14.73 -9.91
CA ASP A 51 0.78 15.53 -8.90
C ASP A 51 1.65 15.80 -7.65
N VAL A 52 2.40 14.79 -7.19
CA VAL A 52 3.26 14.91 -6.01
C VAL A 52 4.49 15.79 -6.29
N ILE A 53 5.09 15.71 -7.48
CA ILE A 53 6.30 16.47 -7.79
C ILE A 53 6.02 17.90 -8.26
N THR A 54 4.87 18.16 -8.88
CA THR A 54 4.44 19.48 -9.35
C THR A 54 3.67 20.24 -8.28
N ASP A 55 2.60 19.64 -7.75
CA ASP A 55 1.61 20.31 -6.91
C ASP A 55 1.83 20.06 -5.42
N LYS A 56 2.81 19.20 -5.08
CA LYS A 56 3.12 18.78 -3.71
C LYS A 56 1.91 18.20 -2.97
N LYS A 57 0.96 17.64 -3.73
CA LYS A 57 -0.28 17.11 -3.21
C LYS A 57 -0.40 15.63 -3.56
N PHE A 58 -0.60 14.81 -2.52
CA PHE A 58 -0.95 13.41 -2.69
C PHE A 58 -2.46 13.24 -2.51
N ASP A 59 -3.14 12.70 -3.52
CA ASP A 59 -4.56 12.37 -3.47
C ASP A 59 -4.76 10.88 -3.15
N ALA A 60 -5.11 10.60 -1.90
CA ALA A 60 -5.38 9.24 -1.43
C ALA A 60 -6.53 8.57 -2.23
N SER A 61 -7.50 9.34 -2.71
CA SER A 61 -8.64 8.82 -3.47
C SER A 61 -8.23 8.27 -4.83
N LYS A 62 -7.17 8.84 -5.45
CA LYS A 62 -6.57 8.30 -6.68
C LYS A 62 -5.79 7.03 -6.39
N TYR A 63 -5.03 7.02 -5.29
CA TYR A 63 -4.26 5.85 -4.85
C TYR A 63 -5.14 4.65 -4.53
N ASP A 64 -6.27 4.85 -3.83
CA ASP A 64 -7.14 3.76 -3.39
C ASP A 64 -7.76 2.98 -4.57
N LYS A 65 -7.91 3.64 -5.73
CA LYS A 65 -8.44 3.05 -6.97
C LYS A 65 -7.39 2.30 -7.80
N LEU A 66 -6.11 2.37 -7.44
CA LEU A 66 -5.05 1.66 -8.16
C LEU A 66 -5.11 0.14 -7.95
N PRO A 67 -4.67 -0.66 -8.94
CA PRO A 67 -4.41 -2.08 -8.73
C PRO A 67 -3.27 -2.28 -7.72
N ASN A 68 -3.19 -3.45 -7.10
CA ASN A 68 -2.25 -3.70 -6.00
C ASN A 68 -0.77 -3.49 -6.41
N ASP A 69 -0.40 -3.90 -7.63
CA ASP A 69 0.97 -3.72 -8.14
C ASP A 69 1.37 -2.24 -8.28
N ASP A 70 0.44 -1.40 -8.73
CA ASP A 70 0.66 0.05 -8.81
C ASP A 70 0.73 0.68 -7.41
N LYS A 71 -0.07 0.18 -6.45
CA LYS A 71 0.02 0.58 -5.04
C LYS A 71 1.39 0.24 -4.46
N LYS A 72 1.94 -0.95 -4.74
CA LYS A 72 3.30 -1.35 -4.34
C LYS A 72 4.35 -0.39 -4.89
N ALA A 73 4.28 -0.05 -6.17
CA ALA A 73 5.21 0.90 -6.78
C ALA A 73 5.20 2.28 -6.10
N ILE A 74 4.03 2.82 -5.78
CA ILE A 74 3.89 4.09 -5.04
C ILE A 74 4.38 3.95 -3.60
N TYR A 75 4.02 2.86 -2.92
CA TYR A 75 4.44 2.59 -1.54
C TYR A 75 5.97 2.55 -1.42
N ASP A 76 6.63 1.78 -2.28
CA ASP A 76 8.09 1.65 -2.30
C ASP A 76 8.76 2.98 -2.66
N LEU A 77 8.22 3.71 -3.65
CA LEU A 77 8.68 5.05 -3.99
C LEU A 77 8.64 5.97 -2.78
N PHE A 78 7.52 6.00 -2.04
CA PHE A 78 7.37 6.88 -0.88
C PHE A 78 8.31 6.50 0.25
N LYS A 79 8.51 5.20 0.50
CA LYS A 79 9.46 4.69 1.49
C LYS A 79 10.90 5.04 1.15
N ILE A 80 11.34 4.78 -0.08
CA ILE A 80 12.72 5.06 -0.54
C ILE A 80 13.01 6.56 -0.52
N THR A 81 12.01 7.37 -0.87
CA THR A 81 12.15 8.82 -0.90
C THR A 81 11.95 9.47 0.47
N ARG A 82 11.44 8.73 1.46
CA ARG A 82 10.92 9.25 2.75
C ARG A 82 9.77 10.25 2.60
N TYR A 83 9.07 10.21 1.47
CA TYR A 83 7.89 11.05 1.26
C TYR A 83 6.73 10.61 2.16
N ASP A 84 6.68 9.33 2.57
CA ASP A 84 5.70 8.81 3.52
C ASP A 84 5.68 9.57 4.86
N GLN A 85 6.82 10.12 5.30
CA GLN A 85 6.95 10.93 6.52
C GLN A 85 6.22 12.27 6.43
N THR A 86 5.87 12.71 5.21
CA THR A 86 5.15 13.97 4.97
C THR A 86 3.64 13.78 4.90
N LEU A 87 3.18 12.53 4.81
CA LEU A 87 1.75 12.22 4.74
C LEU A 87 1.10 12.37 6.11
N ARG A 88 -0.07 13.00 6.14
CA ARG A 88 -0.89 13.10 7.37
C ARG A 88 -1.32 11.72 7.88
N ASN A 89 -1.68 10.84 6.95
CA ASN A 89 -2.08 9.47 7.23
C ASN A 89 -1.12 8.52 6.48
N PRO A 90 -0.48 7.56 7.18
CA PRO A 90 0.36 6.56 6.53
C PRO A 90 -0.43 5.73 5.51
N LEU A 91 0.22 5.38 4.39
CA LEU A 91 -0.35 4.43 3.44
C LEU A 91 -0.41 3.03 4.06
N MET A 92 -1.52 2.35 3.83
CA MET A 92 -1.62 0.91 4.09
C MET A 92 -0.58 0.17 3.26
N ASN A 93 0.06 -0.82 3.87
CA ASN A 93 1.08 -1.63 3.20
C ASN A 93 0.42 -2.57 2.17
N PRO A 94 0.61 -2.35 0.86
CA PRO A 94 -0.05 -3.16 -0.18
C PRO A 94 0.46 -4.61 -0.24
N TYR A 95 1.60 -4.91 0.39
CA TYR A 95 2.10 -6.27 0.53
C TYR A 95 1.30 -7.09 1.56
N GLU A 96 0.53 -6.46 2.45
CA GLU A 96 -0.36 -7.21 3.37
C GLU A 96 -1.49 -7.93 2.63
N LEU A 97 -1.84 -7.47 1.42
CA LEU A 97 -2.80 -8.15 0.56
C LEU A 97 -2.24 -9.45 -0.03
N ASP A 98 -0.92 -9.58 -0.20
CA ASP A 98 -0.32 -10.82 -0.69
C ASP A 98 -0.40 -11.93 0.39
N GLU A 99 -0.40 -11.53 1.67
CA GLU A 99 -0.54 -12.43 2.83
C GLU A 99 -2.01 -12.66 3.22
N ALA A 100 -2.97 -11.99 2.55
CA ALA A 100 -4.38 -12.04 2.89
C ALA A 100 -4.95 -13.47 2.86
N ASP A 101 -4.54 -14.29 1.89
CA ASP A 101 -5.00 -15.67 1.76
C ASP A 101 -4.55 -16.51 2.96
N LYS A 102 -3.34 -16.30 3.46
CA LYS A 102 -2.82 -16.96 4.65
C LYS A 102 -3.64 -16.58 5.88
N TYR A 103 -3.90 -15.29 6.07
CA TYR A 103 -4.75 -14.82 7.18
C TYR A 103 -6.18 -15.35 7.08
N LYS A 104 -6.71 -15.49 5.86
CA LYS A 104 -8.04 -16.06 5.62
C LYS A 104 -8.09 -17.54 5.98
N MET A 105 -7.07 -18.32 5.62
CA MET A 105 -6.96 -19.73 6.03
C MET A 105 -6.87 -19.87 7.55
N GLU A 106 -6.09 -19.01 8.21
CA GLU A 106 -5.99 -19.00 9.68
C GLU A 106 -7.31 -18.63 10.34
N LEU A 107 -8.04 -17.67 9.77
CA LEU A 107 -9.38 -17.30 10.22
C LEU A 107 -10.37 -18.47 10.07
N ASP A 108 -10.37 -19.15 8.93
CA ASP A 108 -11.26 -20.30 8.67
C ASP A 108 -10.95 -21.46 9.64
N LYS A 109 -9.67 -21.69 9.95
CA LYS A 109 -9.26 -22.66 10.97
C LYS A 109 -9.81 -22.28 12.36
N LEU A 110 -9.62 -21.04 12.80
CA LEU A 110 -10.12 -20.56 14.09
C LEU A 110 -11.66 -20.62 14.15
N LYS A 111 -12.35 -20.28 13.05
CA LYS A 111 -13.80 -20.43 12.93
C LYS A 111 -14.24 -21.87 13.18
N GLY A 112 -13.54 -22.84 12.57
CA GLY A 112 -13.80 -24.26 12.80
C GLY A 112 -13.59 -24.67 14.26
N GLU A 113 -12.51 -24.21 14.89
CA GLU A 113 -12.25 -24.48 16.31
C GLU A 113 -13.36 -23.92 17.22
N LEU A 114 -13.82 -22.69 16.96
CA LEU A 114 -14.92 -22.08 17.71
C LEU A 114 -16.24 -22.82 17.52
N MET A 115 -16.56 -23.25 16.29
CA MET A 115 -17.77 -24.04 16.00
C MET A 115 -17.75 -25.43 16.67
N LEU A 116 -16.58 -25.99 16.93
CA LEU A 116 -16.39 -27.22 17.69
C LEU A 116 -16.44 -27.00 19.21
N GLY A 117 -16.68 -25.77 19.68
CA GLY A 117 -16.78 -25.41 21.09
C GLY A 117 -15.45 -25.06 21.77
N ASN A 118 -14.34 -24.94 21.02
CA ASN A 118 -13.04 -24.53 21.57
C ASN A 118 -12.93 -23.00 21.71
N CYS A 119 -13.80 -22.43 22.55
CA CYS A 119 -13.96 -20.99 22.77
C CYS A 119 -13.05 -20.48 23.91
N ASN A 120 -11.77 -20.87 23.90
CA ASN A 120 -10.82 -20.28 24.85
C ASN A 120 -10.55 -18.80 24.51
N GLU A 121 -10.21 -18.00 25.53
CA GLU A 121 -10.03 -16.55 25.40
C GLU A 121 -9.04 -16.17 24.29
N ARG A 122 -7.95 -16.94 24.16
CA ARG A 122 -6.93 -16.74 23.13
C ARG A 122 -7.51 -16.91 21.72
N ASN A 123 -8.28 -17.96 21.47
CA ASN A 123 -8.88 -18.24 20.18
C ASN A 123 -9.91 -17.17 19.80
N ILE A 124 -10.72 -16.73 20.75
CA ILE A 124 -11.68 -15.64 20.54
C ILE A 124 -10.96 -14.34 20.20
N GLN A 125 -9.91 -13.97 20.95
CA GLN A 125 -9.13 -12.77 20.70
C GLN A 125 -8.46 -12.79 19.31
N GLU A 126 -7.82 -13.90 18.95
CA GLU A 126 -7.15 -14.01 17.64
C GLU A 126 -8.17 -14.01 16.49
N PHE A 127 -9.33 -14.65 16.67
CA PHE A 127 -10.40 -14.65 15.68
C PHE A 127 -11.00 -13.26 15.45
N CYS A 128 -11.24 -12.48 16.52
CA CYS A 128 -11.66 -11.08 16.44
C CYS A 128 -10.62 -10.20 15.74
N LYS A 129 -9.35 -10.39 16.09
CA LYS A 129 -8.22 -9.64 15.54
C LYS A 129 -8.07 -9.90 14.04
N LEU A 130 -8.05 -11.17 13.62
CA LEU A 130 -7.94 -11.56 12.21
C LEU A 130 -9.17 -11.13 11.40
N SER A 131 -10.38 -11.28 11.94
CA SER A 131 -11.60 -10.81 11.27
C SER A 131 -11.56 -9.29 11.03
N SER A 132 -11.17 -8.53 12.04
CA SER A 132 -11.05 -7.07 11.94
C SER A 132 -9.94 -6.65 10.99
N HIS A 133 -8.80 -7.36 10.98
CA HIS A 133 -7.68 -7.09 10.09
C HIS A 133 -8.05 -7.33 8.62
N LEU A 134 -8.63 -8.48 8.30
CA LEU A 134 -9.08 -8.81 6.95
C LEU A 134 -10.21 -7.91 6.45
N TYR A 135 -11.09 -7.43 7.34
CA TYR A 135 -12.07 -6.41 6.99
C TYR A 135 -11.40 -5.07 6.63
N LYS A 136 -10.41 -4.63 7.41
CA LYS A 136 -9.65 -3.39 7.11
C LYS A 136 -8.89 -3.48 5.78
N LEU A 137 -8.38 -4.65 5.44
CA LEU A 137 -7.75 -4.91 4.14
C LEU A 137 -8.75 -4.96 2.97
N GLY A 138 -10.05 -4.91 3.24
CA GLY A 138 -11.09 -5.04 2.21
C GLY A 138 -11.29 -6.46 1.68
N VAL A 139 -10.69 -7.46 2.33
CA VAL A 139 -10.78 -8.89 1.97
C VAL A 139 -12.10 -9.48 2.45
N LEU A 140 -12.55 -9.07 3.64
CA LEU A 140 -13.88 -9.41 4.15
C LEU A 140 -14.86 -8.27 3.90
N SER A 141 -16.07 -8.63 3.49
CA SER A 141 -17.21 -7.72 3.47
C SER A 141 -17.74 -7.45 4.88
N ILE A 142 -18.48 -6.36 5.05
CA ILE A 142 -19.13 -6.02 6.33
C ILE A 142 -20.07 -7.14 6.80
N LYS A 143 -20.75 -7.82 5.87
CA LYS A 143 -21.63 -8.95 6.16
C LYS A 143 -20.85 -10.12 6.74
N GLN A 144 -19.72 -10.49 6.14
CA GLN A 144 -18.85 -11.57 6.65
C GLN A 144 -18.27 -11.22 8.03
N LEU A 145 -17.91 -9.96 8.26
CA LEU A 145 -17.46 -9.52 9.57
C LEU A 145 -18.58 -9.68 10.62
N GLN A 146 -19.81 -9.26 10.30
CA GLN A 146 -20.95 -9.41 11.20
C GLN A 146 -21.24 -10.88 11.50
N GLU A 147 -21.26 -11.74 10.48
CA GLU A 147 -21.42 -13.19 10.65
C GLU A 147 -20.37 -13.79 11.58
N ASN A 148 -19.11 -13.37 11.45
CA ASN A 148 -18.04 -13.83 12.32
C ASN A 148 -18.23 -13.36 13.77
N ILE A 149 -18.61 -12.09 13.98
CA ILE A 149 -18.85 -11.56 15.33
C ILE A 149 -20.03 -12.28 16.00
N SER A 150 -21.07 -12.63 15.24
CA SER A 150 -22.23 -13.38 15.77
C SER A 150 -21.88 -14.79 16.28
N LEU A 151 -20.78 -15.40 15.84
CA LEU A 151 -20.32 -16.70 16.35
C LEU A 151 -19.77 -16.64 17.77
N LEU A 152 -19.54 -15.43 18.29
CA LEU A 152 -18.98 -15.18 19.61
C LEU A 152 -20.04 -14.77 20.65
N SER A 153 -21.30 -14.63 20.21
CA SER A 153 -22.47 -14.27 21.04
C SER A 153 -23.18 -15.52 21.52
#